data_AF-A0A8X6LJY4-F1
#
_entry.id   AF-A0A8X6LJY4-F1
#
_cell.length_a   1.000
_cell.length_b   1.000
_cell.length_c   1.000
_cell.angle_alpha   90.00
_cell.angle_beta   90.00
_cell.angle_gamma   90.00
#
_symmetry.space_group_name_H-M   'P 1'
#
loop_
_entity.id
_entity.type
_entity.pdbx_description
1 polymer ?
#
loop_
_entity_poly.entity_id
_entity_poly.type
_entity_poly.pdbx_seq_one_letter_code
_entity_poly.pdbx_strand_id
1 'polypeptide(L)'
;MNYLNTGLGKNDLDLIPWPPISPHLIPCSIFLGGTLRTLFTNPPLPQSFVELKERISAALQTIDRTRIQNVWNELDYRLNKCPIQGVQTW
;
A
#
# COMPACT_ATOMS: atom_id res chain seq x y z
N MET A 1 -19.82 -11.00 16.79
CA MET A 1 -19.26 -11.45 15.49
C MET A 1 -17.75 -11.55 15.67
N ASN A 2 -17.23 -12.77 15.74
CA ASN A 2 -15.80 -13.05 15.91
C ASN A 2 -15.21 -13.36 14.54
N TYR A 3 -14.44 -12.43 13.97
CA TYR A 3 -13.66 -12.69 12.77
C TYR A 3 -12.17 -12.69 13.12
N LEU A 4 -11.75 -13.64 13.94
CA LEU A 4 -10.34 -14.02 14.06
C LEU A 4 -10.27 -15.53 14.23
N ASN A 5 -9.38 -16.14 13.44
CA ASN A 5 -9.04 -17.57 13.36
C ASN A 5 -9.93 -18.44 12.46
N THR A 6 -9.56 -18.49 11.19
CA THR A 6 -9.35 -19.79 10.51
C THR A 6 -8.44 -19.58 9.31
N GLY A 7 -7.18 -19.98 9.47
CA GLY A 7 -6.17 -19.99 8.41
C GLY A 7 -4.80 -19.58 8.96
N LEU A 8 -4.17 -20.45 9.74
CA LEU A 8 -2.74 -20.40 10.01
C LEU A 8 -2.13 -21.65 9.34
N GLY A 9 -1.97 -21.56 8.02
CA GLY A 9 -1.10 -22.47 7.29
C GLY A 9 0.35 -22.13 7.60
N LYS A 10 1.24 -23.14 7.57
CA LYS A 10 2.69 -23.00 7.87
C LYS A 10 3.47 -21.99 6.98
N ASN A 11 2.79 -21.33 6.04
CA ASN A 11 3.34 -20.33 5.13
C ASN A 11 2.76 -18.92 5.37
N ASP A 12 1.89 -18.75 6.37
CA ASP A 12 1.35 -17.45 6.71
C ASP A 12 2.45 -16.70 7.47
N LEU A 13 3.20 -15.89 6.72
CA LEU A 13 4.09 -14.85 7.25
C LEU A 13 3.33 -14.12 8.36
N ASP A 14 3.95 -13.99 9.54
CA ASP A 14 3.38 -13.36 10.73
C ASP A 14 2.52 -12.14 10.35
N LEU A 15 1.21 -12.35 10.31
CA LEU A 15 0.27 -11.33 9.85
C LEU A 15 0.25 -10.25 10.94
N ILE A 16 0.81 -9.08 10.62
CA ILE A 16 0.75 -7.92 11.51
C ILE A 16 -0.73 -7.52 11.65
N PRO A 17 -1.31 -7.50 12.86
CA PRO A 17 -2.69 -7.10 13.06
C PRO A 17 -2.86 -5.65 12.59
N TRP A 18 -3.60 -5.47 11.50
CA TRP A 18 -3.80 -4.18 10.87
C TRP A 18 -5.12 -3.55 11.34
N PRO A 19 -5.16 -2.24 11.67
CA PRO A 19 -6.40 -1.61 12.07
C PRO A 19 -7.39 -1.56 10.89
N PRO A 20 -8.71 -1.65 11.16
CA PRO A 20 -9.72 -1.59 10.13
C PRO A 20 -9.68 -0.21 9.45
N ILE A 21 -9.41 -0.21 8.13
CA ILE A 21 -9.50 0.95 7.22
C ILE A 21 -8.67 2.15 7.68
N SER A 22 -7.35 1.99 7.71
CA SER A 22 -6.44 3.13 7.75
C SER A 22 -5.79 3.33 6.37
N PRO A 23 -6.38 4.15 5.47
CA PRO A 23 -5.79 4.45 4.17
C PRO A 23 -4.43 5.16 4.30
N HIS A 24 -4.15 5.77 5.45
CA HIS A 24 -2.86 6.38 5.80
C HIS A 24 -1.78 5.38 6.21
N LEU A 25 -2.15 4.13 6.47
CA LEU A 25 -1.20 3.09 6.81
C LEU A 25 -0.87 2.21 5.62
N ILE A 26 -1.59 2.24 4.49
CA ILE A 26 -1.25 1.40 3.33
C ILE A 26 -0.12 2.09 2.54
N PRO A 27 1.17 1.72 2.74
CA PRO A 27 2.29 2.42 2.11
C PRO A 27 2.18 2.39 0.58
N CYS A 28 1.70 1.28 0.04
CA CYS A 28 1.59 1.06 -1.39
C CYS A 28 0.53 1.96 -2.06
N SER A 29 -0.62 2.19 -1.41
CA SER A 29 -1.68 3.02 -1.99
C SER A 29 -1.35 4.51 -1.94
N ILE A 30 -0.66 4.98 -0.90
CA ILE A 30 -0.18 6.36 -0.79
C ILE A 30 0.94 6.61 -1.79
N PHE A 31 1.90 5.70 -1.82
CA PHE A 31 3.09 5.83 -2.67
C PHE A 31 2.77 5.68 -4.15
N LEU A 32 2.08 4.61 -4.53
CA LEU A 32 1.69 4.38 -5.92
C LEU A 32 0.54 5.28 -6.35
N GLY A 33 -0.31 5.73 -5.43
CA GLY A 33 -1.44 6.60 -5.76
C GLY A 33 -1.01 7.89 -6.48
N GLY A 34 0.11 8.50 -6.07
CA GLY A 34 0.67 9.66 -6.77
C GLY A 34 1.20 9.32 -8.18
N THR A 35 1.99 8.25 -8.29
CA THR A 35 2.62 7.82 -9.55
C THR A 35 1.62 7.27 -10.56
N LEU A 36 0.60 6.53 -10.11
CA LEU A 36 -0.41 5.96 -10.98
C LEU A 36 -1.42 7.02 -11.43
N ARG A 37 -1.69 8.04 -10.60
CA ARG A 37 -2.61 9.12 -10.97
C ARG A 37 -2.15 9.87 -12.22
N THR A 38 -0.85 10.05 -12.41
CA THR A 38 -0.31 10.70 -13.62
C THR A 38 -0.60 9.91 -14.89
N LEU A 39 -0.72 8.57 -14.80
CA LEU A 39 -1.06 7.70 -15.94
C LEU A 39 -2.48 7.89 -16.47
N PHE A 40 -3.40 8.37 -15.61
CA PHE A 40 -4.81 8.59 -15.94
C PHE A 40 -5.19 10.06 -16.07
N THR A 41 -4.29 10.99 -15.72
CA THR A 41 -4.57 12.44 -15.71
C THR A 41 -3.82 13.18 -16.81
N ASN A 42 -2.66 12.66 -17.25
CA ASN A 42 -1.84 13.33 -18.27
C ASN A 42 -2.16 12.77 -19.68
N PRO A 43 -2.51 13.62 -20.66
CA PRO A 43 -2.72 13.18 -22.03
C PRO A 43 -1.40 12.83 -22.74
N PRO A 44 -1.43 11.92 -23.74
CA PRO A 44 -2.60 11.18 -24.21
C PRO A 44 -3.02 10.10 -23.22
N LEU A 45 -4.32 9.99 -22.95
CA LEU A 45 -4.86 8.94 -22.09
C LEU A 45 -4.70 7.57 -22.77
N PRO A 46 -4.49 6.48 -22.00
CA PRO A 46 -4.38 5.15 -22.57
C PRO A 46 -5.68 4.78 -23.28
N GLN A 47 -5.57 4.35 -24.54
CA GLN A 47 -6.71 3.99 -25.38
C GLN A 47 -7.05 2.51 -25.29
N SER A 48 -6.16 1.70 -24.69
CA SER A 48 -6.37 0.28 -24.50
C SER A 48 -5.85 -0.22 -23.14
N PHE A 49 -6.35 -1.38 -22.73
CA PHE A 49 -5.86 -2.05 -21.52
C PHE A 49 -4.41 -2.52 -21.65
N VAL A 50 -3.96 -2.85 -22.86
CA VAL A 50 -2.57 -3.23 -23.15
C VAL A 50 -1.65 -2.05 -22.90
N GLU A 51 -1.98 -0.90 -23.48
CA GLU A 51 -1.22 0.35 -23.29
C GLU A 51 -1.20 0.79 -21.83
N LEU A 52 -2.32 0.63 -21.10
CA LEU A 52 -2.36 0.91 -19.68
C LEU A 52 -1.39 0.01 -18.89
N LYS A 53 -1.35 -1.29 -19.18
CA LYS A 53 -0.41 -2.22 -18.53
C LYS A 53 1.04 -1.83 -18.80
N GLU A 54 1.37 -1.49 -20.04
CA GLU A 54 2.72 -1.06 -20.43
C GLU A 54 3.12 0.20 -19.68
N ARG A 55 2.22 1.19 -19.59
CA ARG A 55 2.45 2.43 -18.84
C ARG A 55 2.63 2.19 -17.34
N ILE A 56 1.83 1.30 -16.74
CA ILE A 56 2.01 0.90 -15.33
C ILE A 56 3.38 0.23 -15.15
N SER A 57 3.74 -0.70 -16.04
CA SER A 57 5.04 -1.38 -15.97
C SER A 57 6.20 -0.39 -16.11
N ALA A 58 6.13 0.53 -17.07
CA ALA A 58 7.13 1.57 -17.25
C ALA A 58 7.23 2.47 -16.01
N ALA A 59 6.09 2.90 -15.44
CA ALA A 59 6.08 3.69 -14.23
C ALA A 59 6.70 2.94 -13.05
N LEU A 60 6.42 1.64 -12.89
CA LEU A 60 7.03 0.80 -11.86
C LEU A 60 8.54 0.66 -12.05
N GLN A 61 9.04 0.59 -13.30
CA GLN A 61 10.48 0.55 -13.59
C GLN A 61 11.21 1.85 -13.22
N THR A 62 10.52 2.99 -13.17
CA THR A 62 11.10 4.26 -12.69
C THR A 62 11.26 4.34 -11.18
N ILE A 63 10.67 3.39 -10.43
CA ILE A 63 10.73 3.38 -8.98
C ILE A 63 12.10 2.85 -8.53
N ASP A 64 12.94 3.77 -8.06
CA ASP A 64 14.24 3.43 -7.48
C ASP A 64 14.11 2.75 -6.10
N ARG A 65 15.08 1.90 -5.76
CA ARG A 65 15.19 1.23 -4.45
C ARG A 65 15.20 2.23 -3.30
N THR A 66 15.87 3.37 -3.46
CA THR A 66 15.88 4.45 -2.45
C THR A 66 14.47 4.96 -2.16
N ARG A 67 13.65 5.06 -3.21
CA ARG A 67 12.26 5.54 -3.11
C ARG A 67 11.39 4.53 -2.36
N ILE A 68 11.62 3.23 -2.59
CA ILE A 68 10.98 2.14 -1.83
C ILE A 68 11.43 2.18 -0.36
N GLN A 69 12.72 2.36 -0.09
CA GLN A 69 13.23 2.45 1.28
C GLN A 69 12.61 3.62 2.05
N ASN A 70 12.47 4.78 1.41
CA ASN A 70 11.82 5.94 2.03
C ASN A 70 10.36 5.67 2.41
N VAL A 71 9.64 4.90 1.59
CA VAL A 71 8.26 4.49 1.88
C VAL A 71 8.20 3.57 3.10
N TRP A 72 9.16 2.64 3.23
CA TRP A 72 9.27 1.79 4.42
C TRP A 72 9.60 2.61 5.68
N ASN A 73 10.49 3.58 5.58
CA ASN A 73 10.83 4.46 6.69
C ASN A 73 9.63 5.33 7.12
N GLU A 74 8.86 5.83 6.16
CA GLU A 74 7.64 6.60 6.43
C GLU A 74 6.54 5.73 7.06
N LEU A 75 6.42 4.47 6.62
CA LEU A 75 5.51 3.51 7.23
C LEU A 75 5.89 3.23 8.68
N ASP A 76 7.17 2.94 8.93
CA ASP A 76 7.70 2.70 10.28
C ASP A 76 7.44 3.91 11.19
N TYR A 77 7.72 5.12 10.69
CA TYR A 77 7.39 6.36 11.40
C TYR A 77 5.90 6.49 11.72
N ARG A 78 5.00 6.18 10.78
CA ARG A 78 3.54 6.26 11.00
C ARG A 78 3.05 5.20 11.98
N LEU A 79 3.60 3.99 11.92
CA LEU A 79 3.30 2.93 12.88
C LEU A 79 3.79 3.31 14.27
N ASN A 80 4.99 3.87 14.39
CA ASN A 80 5.56 4.34 15.66
C ASN A 80 4.81 5.57 16.23
N LYS A 81 4.22 6.40 15.36
CA LYS A 81 3.40 7.56 15.77
C LYS A 81 1.95 7.23 16.04
N CYS A 82 1.44 6.10 15.57
CA CYS A 82 0.13 5.62 15.93
C CYS A 82 0.30 4.87 17.26
N PRO A 83 -0.08 5.44 18.42
CA PRO A 83 -0.15 4.62 19.61
C PRO A 83 -1.15 3.53 19.28
N ILE A 84 -0.72 2.27 19.33
CA ILE A 84 -1.63 1.14 19.45
C ILE A 84 -2.20 1.25 20.88
N GLN A 85 -2.96 2.31 21.15
CA GLN A 85 -3.73 2.45 22.37
C GLN A 85 -4.74 1.33 22.29
N GLY A 86 -4.55 0.39 23.21
CA GLY A 86 -5.21 -0.90 23.20
C GLY A 86 -6.72 -0.78 23.05
N VAL A 87 -7.29 -1.89 22.61
CA VAL A 87 -8.69 -2.29 22.82
C VAL A 87 -9.39 -1.40 23.86
N GLN A 88 -10.16 -0.43 23.37
CA GLN A 88 -11.19 0.23 24.17
C GLN A 88 -12.49 0.21 23.36
N THR A 89 -13.34 -0.74 23.75
CA THR A 89 -14.80 -0.55 23.83
C THR A 89 -15.06 0.87 24.33
N TRP A 90 -15.83 1.74 23.65
CA TRP A 90 -17.21 1.60 23.18
C TRP A 90 -17.45 2.44 21.92
#